data_AF-A0A0V1K3C7-F1
#
_entry.id   AF-A0A0V1K3C7-F1
#
_cell.length_a   1.000
_cell.length_b   1.000
_cell.length_c   1.000
_cell.angle_alpha   90.00
_cell.angle_beta   90.00
_cell.angle_gamma   90.00
#
_symmetry.space_group_name_H-M   'P 1'
#
loop_
_entity.id
_entity.type
_entity.pdbx_description
1 polymer ?
#
loop_
_entity_poly.entity_id
_entity_poly.type
_entity_poly.pdbx_seq_one_letter_code
_entity_poly.pdbx_strand_id
1 'polypeptide(L)'
;MTHRITPHPSTKLTPSEMFLKKRIRTVFDLMFPRGIENLEDQKRKMENTSGNRADCQFKIGETVMVRDYTRDRKLWWEGVIVGKQGQVTWFVQFGSMR
;
A
#
# COMPACT_ATOMS: atom_id res chain seq x y z
N MET A 1 7.90 -6.48 21.88
CA MET A 1 9.20 -6.81 21.25
C MET A 1 9.06 -7.68 19.99
N THR A 2 7.86 -7.84 19.40
CA THR A 2 7.61 -8.86 18.37
C THR A 2 7.82 -8.36 16.94
N HIS A 3 7.33 -7.16 16.61
CA HIS A 3 7.36 -6.61 15.24
C HIS A 3 8.77 -6.51 14.62
N ARG A 4 9.81 -6.26 15.43
CA ARG A 4 11.19 -6.05 14.92
C ARG A 4 11.86 -7.32 14.40
N ILE A 5 11.42 -8.49 14.88
CA ILE A 5 12.05 -9.79 14.63
C ILE A 5 11.14 -10.74 13.84
N THR A 6 9.87 -10.39 13.64
CA THR A 6 8.95 -11.17 12.82
C THR A 6 9.14 -10.81 11.35
N PRO A 7 9.42 -11.79 10.47
CA PRO A 7 9.54 -11.54 9.03
C PRO A 7 8.21 -11.06 8.45
N HIS A 8 8.25 -10.03 7.61
CA HIS A 8 7.06 -9.58 6.91
C HIS A 8 6.73 -10.56 5.76
N PRO A 9 5.49 -11.03 5.58
CA PRO A 9 5.17 -12.10 4.62
C PRO A 9 5.62 -11.85 3.17
N SER A 10 5.54 -10.59 2.72
CA SER A 10 5.94 -10.20 1.35
C SER A 10 7.44 -10.21 1.13
N THR A 11 8.18 -9.58 2.05
CA THR A 11 9.63 -9.36 1.88
C THR A 11 10.44 -10.49 2.49
N LYS A 12 9.84 -11.24 3.42
CA LYS A 12 10.44 -12.32 4.24
C LYS A 12 11.65 -11.89 5.04
N LEU A 13 11.85 -10.58 5.12
CA LEU A 13 12.82 -9.91 5.96
C LEU A 13 12.08 -9.30 7.14
N THR A 14 12.72 -9.34 8.28
CA THR A 14 12.30 -8.61 9.47
C THR A 14 12.54 -7.11 9.24
N PRO A 15 11.77 -6.23 9.90
CA PRO A 15 12.04 -4.79 9.86
C PRO A 15 13.47 -4.44 10.27
N SER A 16 14.06 -5.19 11.21
CA SER A 16 15.46 -4.99 11.63
C SER A 16 16.45 -5.39 10.54
N GLU A 17 16.21 -6.47 9.80
CA GLU A 17 17.04 -6.86 8.66
C GLU A 17 16.97 -5.85 7.52
N MET A 18 15.77 -5.34 7.21
CA MET A 18 15.60 -4.29 6.20
C MET A 18 16.36 -3.01 6.57
N PHE A 19 16.33 -2.64 7.86
CA PHE A 19 17.00 -1.45 8.36
C PHE A 19 18.53 -1.61 8.47
N LEU A 20 19.01 -2.70 9.06
CA LEU A 20 20.43 -2.92 9.36
C LEU A 20 21.19 -3.64 8.24
N LYS A 21 20.49 -4.13 7.20
CA LYS A 21 21.03 -4.96 6.12
C LYS A 21 21.75 -6.23 6.61
N LYS A 22 21.46 -6.67 7.84
CA LYS A 22 22.04 -7.87 8.49
C LYS A 22 20.99 -8.52 9.38
N ARG A 23 21.02 -9.86 9.48
CA ARG A 23 20.14 -10.64 10.36
C ARG A 23 20.66 -10.65 11.79
N ILE A 24 19.87 -10.10 12.72
CA ILE A 24 20.13 -10.21 14.15
C ILE A 24 19.77 -11.64 14.56
N ARG A 25 20.71 -12.35 15.21
CA ARG A 25 20.44 -13.68 15.75
C ARG A 25 19.53 -13.58 16.97
N THR A 26 18.49 -14.39 16.99
CA THR A 26 17.55 -14.50 18.11
C THR A 26 17.53 -15.93 18.64
N VAL A 27 16.95 -16.14 19.83
CA VAL A 27 16.80 -17.49 20.42
C VAL A 27 15.98 -18.41 19.51
N PHE A 28 15.04 -17.86 18.73
CA PHE A 28 14.23 -18.60 17.77
C PHE A 28 15.06 -19.22 16.63
N ASP A 29 16.17 -18.58 16.24
CA ASP A 29 17.07 -19.11 15.21
C ASP A 29 17.80 -20.39 15.66
N LEU A 30 17.83 -20.68 16.97
CA LEU A 30 18.40 -21.90 17.53
C LEU A 30 17.39 -23.06 17.51
N MET A 31 16.09 -22.77 17.43
CA MET A 31 15.02 -23.76 17.55
C MET A 31 14.66 -24.44 16.22
N PHE A 32 14.98 -23.83 15.08
CA PHE A 32 14.57 -24.35 13.76
C PHE A 32 15.76 -24.48 12.80
N PRO A 33 16.09 -25.70 12.31
CA PRO A 33 17.05 -25.88 11.23
C PRO A 33 16.51 -25.25 9.92
N ARG A 34 17.40 -24.62 9.15
CA ARG A 34 17.02 -23.76 8.03
C ARG A 34 16.62 -24.58 6.79
N GLY A 35 15.34 -24.53 6.42
CA GLY A 35 14.81 -25.02 5.15
C GLY A 35 13.79 -24.02 4.59
N ILE A 36 14.10 -23.44 3.43
CA ILE A 36 13.29 -22.40 2.75
C ILE A 36 12.50 -23.00 1.58
N GLU A 37 11.88 -24.15 1.80
CA GLU A 37 11.39 -25.00 0.70
C GLU A 37 10.08 -24.48 0.07
N ASN A 38 9.34 -23.60 0.74
CA ASN A 38 8.02 -23.13 0.27
C ASN A 38 7.99 -21.65 -0.13
N LEU A 39 9.13 -21.11 -0.57
CA LEU A 39 9.27 -19.67 -0.80
C LEU A 39 8.52 -19.17 -2.04
N GLU A 40 8.56 -19.93 -3.12
CA GLU A 40 8.02 -19.54 -4.42
C GLU A 40 6.49 -19.57 -4.42
N ASP A 41 5.91 -20.60 -3.81
CA ASP A 41 4.45 -20.75 -3.69
C ASP A 41 3.80 -19.66 -2.86
N GLN A 42 4.48 -19.19 -1.81
CA GLN A 42 4.00 -18.07 -1.00
C GLN A 42 4.03 -16.74 -1.77
N LYS A 43 5.06 -16.50 -2.58
CA LYS A 43 5.14 -15.28 -3.41
C LYS A 43 4.01 -15.26 -4.45
N ARG A 44 3.80 -16.37 -5.14
CA ARG A 44 2.70 -16.54 -6.11
C ARG A 44 1.33 -16.30 -5.47
N LYS A 45 1.10 -16.79 -4.25
CA LYS A 45 -0.16 -16.53 -3.51
C LYS A 45 -0.36 -15.04 -3.19
N MET A 46 0.70 -14.31 -2.85
CA MET A 46 0.59 -12.87 -2.56
C MET A 46 0.32 -12.03 -3.80
N GLU A 47 0.99 -12.31 -4.91
CA GLU A 47 0.76 -11.64 -6.21
C GLU A 47 -0.68 -11.85 -6.70
N ASN A 48 -1.23 -13.05 -6.48
CA ASN A 48 -2.62 -13.35 -6.86
C ASN A 48 -3.67 -12.75 -5.91
N THR A 49 -3.26 -12.30 -4.71
CA THR A 49 -4.18 -11.70 -3.71
C THR A 49 -4.28 -10.17 -3.85
N SER A 50 -3.33 -9.51 -4.52
CA SER A 50 -3.48 -8.10 -4.92
C SER A 50 -4.52 -8.03 -6.03
N GLY A 51 -5.78 -8.01 -5.60
CA GLY A 51 -6.95 -8.27 -6.41
C GLY A 51 -7.02 -7.45 -7.68
N ASN A 52 -7.64 -8.11 -8.66
CA ASN A 52 -8.07 -7.69 -9.99
C ASN A 52 -9.03 -6.47 -9.94
N ARG A 53 -8.59 -5.37 -9.34
CA ARG A 53 -9.32 -4.11 -9.33
C ARG A 53 -8.97 -3.44 -10.65
N ALA A 54 -9.98 -3.20 -11.49
CA ALA A 54 -9.81 -2.40 -12.68
C ALA A 54 -9.11 -1.10 -12.29
N ASP A 55 -8.03 -0.74 -12.98
CA ASP A 55 -7.36 0.53 -12.77
C ASP A 55 -8.39 1.64 -13.00
N CYS A 56 -8.80 2.32 -11.93
CA CYS A 56 -9.66 3.49 -12.04
C CYS A 56 -8.83 4.62 -12.66
N GLN A 57 -8.86 4.73 -13.98
CA GLN A 57 -8.18 5.79 -14.71
C GLN A 57 -9.16 6.90 -15.05
N PHE A 58 -8.82 8.12 -14.64
CA PHE A 58 -9.57 9.32 -14.98
C PHE A 58 -8.81 10.18 -15.99
N LYS A 59 -9.55 10.95 -16.78
CA LYS A 59 -9.01 11.91 -17.77
C LYS A 59 -9.02 13.33 -17.23
N ILE A 60 -8.10 14.15 -17.73
CA ILE A 60 -8.11 15.60 -17.44
C ILE A 60 -9.37 16.21 -18.05
N GLY A 61 -10.05 17.06 -17.30
CA GLY A 61 -11.35 17.64 -17.64
C GLY A 61 -12.56 16.79 -17.26
N GLU A 62 -12.35 15.59 -16.72
CA GLU A 62 -13.45 14.74 -16.25
C GLU A 62 -14.00 15.25 -14.91
N THR A 63 -15.32 15.26 -14.81
CA THR A 63 -16.05 15.57 -13.58
C THR A 63 -16.04 14.37 -12.64
N VAL A 64 -15.61 14.59 -11.41
CA VAL A 64 -15.52 13.58 -10.37
C VAL A 64 -16.17 14.05 -9.07
N MET A 65 -16.59 13.09 -8.24
CA MET A 65 -17.13 13.35 -6.91
C MET A 65 -16.00 13.28 -5.87
N VAL A 66 -15.74 14.41 -5.22
CA VAL A 66 -14.74 14.57 -4.16
C VAL A 66 -15.41 14.40 -2.81
N ARG A 67 -14.88 13.51 -1.97
CA ARG A 67 -15.36 13.35 -0.60
C ARG A 67 -14.68 14.34 0.34
N ASP A 68 -15.44 15.24 0.94
CA ASP A 68 -15.00 16.13 2.00
C ASP A 68 -15.21 15.45 3.36
N TYR A 69 -14.13 15.25 4.11
CA TYR A 69 -14.15 14.64 5.45
C TYR A 69 -14.14 15.69 6.57
N THR A 70 -14.12 16.99 6.25
CA THR A 70 -14.02 18.07 7.24
C THR A 70 -15.37 18.60 7.72
N ARG A 71 -16.45 18.37 6.96
CA ARG A 71 -17.79 18.92 7.25
C ARG A 71 -18.86 17.82 7.32
N ASP A 72 -19.67 17.85 8.38
CA ASP A 72 -20.77 16.87 8.60
C ASP A 72 -21.94 17.02 7.62
N ARG A 73 -22.11 18.18 6.96
CA ARG A 73 -23.38 18.53 6.31
C ARG A 73 -23.43 18.30 4.79
N LYS A 74 -22.29 18.06 4.13
CA LYS A 74 -22.26 17.57 2.73
C LYS A 74 -20.93 16.88 2.42
N LEU A 75 -20.98 15.55 2.40
CA LEU A 75 -19.81 14.68 2.24
C LEU A 75 -19.25 14.66 0.82
N TRP A 76 -20.06 14.92 -0.21
CA TRP A 76 -19.64 14.79 -1.60
C TRP A 76 -19.84 16.10 -2.38
N TRP A 77 -18.80 16.48 -3.13
CA TRP A 77 -18.73 17.69 -3.94
C TRP A 77 -18.32 17.35 -5.36
N GLU A 78 -18.85 18.10 -6.32
CA GLU A 78 -18.41 17.99 -7.70
C GLU A 78 -17.09 18.76 -7.88
N GLY A 79 -16.15 18.13 -8.58
CA GLY A 79 -14.86 18.73 -8.92
C GLY A 79 -14.40 18.27 -10.30
N VAL A 80 -13.47 19.01 -10.89
CA VAL A 80 -12.91 18.71 -12.21
C VAL A 80 -11.44 18.36 -12.08
N ILE A 81 -11.02 17.29 -12.75
CA ILE A 81 -9.61 16.90 -12.76
C ILE A 81 -8.80 17.89 -13.62
N VAL A 82 -7.82 18.54 -13.02
CA VAL A 82 -6.95 19.53 -13.68
C VAL A 82 -5.57 18.97 -14.02
N GLY A 83 -5.20 17.82 -13.44
CA GLY A 83 -3.91 17.20 -13.72
C GLY A 83 -3.72 15.85 -13.03
N LYS A 84 -2.64 15.16 -13.39
CA LYS A 84 -2.24 13.86 -12.80
C LYS A 84 -0.92 14.03 -12.06
N GLN A 85 -0.89 13.62 -10.79
CA GLN A 85 0.32 13.66 -9.95
C GLN A 85 1.02 12.30 -9.88
N GLY A 86 0.26 11.21 -9.91
CA GLY A 86 0.78 9.84 -9.79
C GLY A 86 -0.11 8.82 -10.49
N GLN A 87 0.23 7.53 -10.40
CA GLN A 87 -0.54 6.47 -11.07
C GLN A 87 -2.02 6.47 -10.67
N VAL A 88 -2.30 6.73 -9.39
CA VAL A 88 -3.63 6.75 -8.78
C VAL A 88 -3.92 8.07 -8.04
N THR A 89 -3.25 9.17 -8.43
CA THR A 89 -3.35 10.46 -7.76
C THR A 89 -3.55 11.58 -8.77
N TRP A 90 -4.61 12.37 -8.60
CA TRP A 90 -4.99 13.46 -9.49
C TRP A 90 -5.20 14.75 -8.70
N PHE A 91 -4.92 15.87 -9.36
CA PHE A 91 -5.32 17.18 -8.87
C PHE A 91 -6.75 17.46 -9.29
N VAL A 92 -7.59 17.83 -8.32
CA VAL A 92 -9.00 18.14 -8.54
C VAL A 92 -9.26 19.56 -8.07
N GLN A 93 -9.90 20.35 -8.93
CA GLN A 93 -10.39 21.67 -8.58
C GLN A 93 -11.86 21.54 -8.13
N PHE A 94 -12.15 21.94 -6.90
CA PHE A 94 -13.51 21.95 -6.33
C PHE A 94 -13.65 23.13 -5.37
N GLY A 95 -14.86 23.70 -5.29
CA GLY A 95 -15.13 24.90 -4.51
C GLY A 95 -14.73 26.18 -5.27
N SER A 96 -15.66 27.14 -5.33
CA SER A 96 -15.35 28.49 -5.84
C SER A 96 -14.32 29.11 -4.91
N MET A 97 -13.13 29.39 -5.43
CA MET A 97 -12.19 30.33 -4.81
C MET A 97 -12.88 31.70 -4.85
N ARG A 98 -13.52 32.06 -3.73
CA ARG A 98 -13.92 33.43 -3.43
C ARG A 98 -12.81 34.09 -2.65
#